data_AF-A0A536G6N9-F1
#
_entry.id   AF-A0A536G6N9-F1
#
_cell.length_a   1.000
_cell.length_b   1.000
_cell.length_c   1.000
_cell.angle_alpha   90.00
_cell.angle_beta   90.00
_cell.angle_gamma   90.00
#
_symmetry.space_group_name_H-M   'P 1'
#
loop_
_entity.id
_entity.type
_entity.pdbx_description
1 polymer ?
#
loop_
_entity_poly.entity_id
_entity_poly.type
_entity_poly.pdbx_seq_one_letter_code
_entity_poly.pdbx_strand_id
1 'polypeptide(L)'
;MTDPPLSSHAGGPPGIRRAGLRLPRPWRSTPRLKRAAGERGRVGIPSGPRSFGPFPSRLADQRAATCRSGGGRRGRSGVSRLAAGQPSLEVLPDGDCRRARLASGTVASGPVGSRVAARAYPVGVSLFELGDPGPLTSPSLIVALDGWVDAGSAATTAATLIAAGGQVVVTFDADRVFDYRARRPTLDIVDGRLTELDWPEFRIRLVRAGGRDLLVLVAPEPDYRWPSLAGAVSEAAGALGVREWISLGAIPAAVPHTRPVPILGTASRPGLLRGDIRPGPSGLLRVPAALISVLEMRAAADGIDSVGYFAQVPHYVSGPYPAAALELLAAVERHLGIELDRGQLGEEADQLRTRLDAATSVDDNTRAYVERLESMVDEERLPAGDELISEIEQFLRDQGTEGRPRA
;
A
#
# COMPACT_ATOMS: atom_id res chain seq x y z
N MET A 1 91.10 34.45 -1.92
CA MET A 1 89.66 34.78 -1.84
C MET A 1 88.98 33.50 -1.33
N THR A 2 88.94 33.24 -0.02
CA THR A 2 88.15 33.85 1.08
C THR A 2 87.02 32.91 1.49
N ASP A 3 87.34 32.04 2.46
CA ASP A 3 86.46 31.28 3.36
C ASP A 3 85.99 32.15 4.56
N PRO A 4 85.15 31.70 5.53
CA PRO A 4 84.31 30.49 5.66
C PRO A 4 82.80 30.93 5.86
N PRO A 5 81.89 30.43 6.75
CA PRO A 5 81.85 29.24 7.61
C PRO A 5 80.50 28.45 7.75
N LEU A 6 80.62 27.36 8.52
CA LEU A 6 79.65 26.56 9.31
C LEU A 6 78.40 27.28 9.88
N SER A 7 77.30 26.53 10.12
CA SER A 7 76.77 26.25 11.49
C SER A 7 75.53 25.34 11.52
N SER A 8 75.43 24.54 12.58
CA SER A 8 74.30 23.67 12.94
C SER A 8 73.41 24.30 14.02
N HIS A 9 72.09 24.09 13.99
CA HIS A 9 71.25 24.22 15.19
C HIS A 9 70.13 23.17 15.25
N ALA A 10 69.95 22.60 16.44
CA ALA A 10 68.80 21.77 16.80
C ALA A 10 67.81 22.57 17.64
N GLY A 11 66.51 22.29 17.50
CA GLY A 11 65.45 22.90 18.30
C GLY A 11 64.07 22.56 17.77
N GLY A 12 63.38 21.61 18.39
CA GLY A 12 62.02 21.21 18.02
C GLY A 12 60.95 21.78 18.97
N PRO A 13 59.72 22.06 18.50
CA PRO A 13 58.53 22.24 19.33
C PRO A 13 57.63 20.98 19.34
N PRO A 14 56.66 20.87 20.27
CA PRO A 14 56.01 19.59 20.61
C PRO A 14 54.88 19.17 19.67
N GLY A 15 54.59 17.87 19.65
CA GLY A 15 53.64 17.26 18.72
C GLY A 15 52.15 17.36 19.12
N ILE A 16 51.29 17.27 18.11
CA ILE A 16 49.85 17.01 18.26
C ILE A 16 49.52 15.71 17.52
N ARG A 17 48.80 14.81 18.19
CA ARG A 17 48.44 13.47 17.68
C ARG A 17 47.41 13.57 16.56
N ARG A 18 47.66 12.95 15.40
CA ARG A 18 46.61 12.70 14.40
C ARG A 18 45.77 11.49 14.83
N ALA A 19 44.47 11.70 15.01
CA ALA A 19 43.51 10.61 15.14
C ALA A 19 43.26 9.99 13.76
N GLY A 20 43.46 8.67 13.63
CA GLY A 20 43.16 7.93 12.41
C GLY A 20 41.69 7.50 12.36
N LEU A 21 40.90 8.13 11.49
CA LEU A 21 39.53 7.68 11.18
C LEU A 21 39.60 6.37 10.38
N ARG A 22 38.90 5.34 10.89
CA ARG A 22 38.79 4.03 10.23
C ARG A 22 37.60 4.04 9.27
N LEU A 23 37.81 3.62 8.03
CA LEU A 23 36.74 3.28 7.10
C LEU A 23 36.15 1.90 7.49
N PRO A 24 34.81 1.72 7.46
CA PRO A 24 34.19 0.41 7.66
C PRO A 24 34.43 -0.51 6.46
N ARG A 25 34.56 -1.82 6.70
CA ARG A 25 34.67 -2.87 5.67
C ARG A 25 33.31 -3.56 5.46
N PRO A 26 33.05 -4.10 4.25
CA PRO A 26 31.73 -4.64 3.89
C PRO A 26 31.37 -5.92 4.64
N TRP A 27 30.06 -6.09 4.86
CA TRP A 27 29.45 -7.20 5.58
C TRP A 27 29.46 -8.50 4.76
N ARG A 28 29.89 -9.61 5.37
CA ARG A 28 29.69 -10.98 4.86
C ARG A 28 29.43 -11.90 6.03
N SER A 29 28.29 -12.59 6.04
CA SER A 29 27.95 -13.58 7.07
C SER A 29 27.18 -14.76 6.48
N THR A 30 27.88 -15.85 6.16
CA THR A 30 27.30 -17.19 5.98
C THR A 30 27.71 -18.05 7.18
N PRO A 31 26.78 -18.69 7.91
CA PRO A 31 27.17 -19.53 9.06
C PRO A 31 27.64 -20.91 8.59
N ARG A 32 28.93 -21.23 8.77
CA ARG A 32 29.41 -22.63 8.73
C ARG A 32 29.14 -23.30 10.07
N LEU A 33 28.36 -24.38 10.09
CA LEU A 33 28.21 -25.23 11.28
C LEU A 33 29.57 -25.82 11.69
N LYS A 34 29.88 -25.74 12.99
CA LYS A 34 30.86 -26.62 13.64
C LYS A 34 30.15 -27.57 14.59
N ARG A 35 30.40 -28.88 14.44
CA ARG A 35 30.02 -29.89 15.43
C ARG A 35 30.95 -29.80 16.65
N ALA A 36 30.38 -29.98 17.84
CA ALA A 36 31.07 -30.44 19.04
C ALA A 36 30.11 -31.36 19.81
N ALA A 37 30.64 -32.32 20.58
CA ALA A 37 29.88 -33.40 21.21
C ALA A 37 30.21 -33.53 22.71
N GLY A 38 29.27 -34.10 23.48
CA GLY A 38 29.39 -34.31 24.93
C GLY A 38 28.93 -33.09 25.75
N GLU A 39 28.33 -33.21 26.94
CA GLU A 39 28.01 -34.40 27.75
C GLU A 39 26.66 -34.28 28.49
N ARG A 40 26.33 -35.27 29.33
CA ARG A 40 24.99 -35.55 29.85
C ARG A 40 24.69 -34.75 31.12
N GLY A 41 23.51 -34.12 31.18
CA GLY A 41 22.90 -33.62 32.42
C GLY A 41 21.44 -34.06 32.52
N ARG A 42 21.13 -35.07 33.35
CA ARG A 42 19.74 -35.47 33.65
C ARG A 42 19.14 -34.51 34.66
N VAL A 43 18.03 -33.85 34.32
CA VAL A 43 17.09 -33.27 35.30
C VAL A 43 15.69 -33.76 34.94
N GLY A 44 14.95 -34.26 35.95
CA GLY A 44 13.70 -34.99 35.74
C GLY A 44 12.50 -34.11 35.42
N ILE A 45 11.61 -34.62 34.57
CA ILE A 45 10.28 -34.06 34.30
C ILE A 45 9.30 -34.60 35.36
N PRO A 46 8.56 -33.75 36.08
CA PRO A 46 7.37 -34.18 36.81
C PRO A 46 6.14 -34.14 35.88
N SER A 47 5.69 -35.31 35.46
CA SER A 47 4.45 -35.50 34.70
C SER A 47 3.23 -35.27 35.61
N GLY A 48 2.29 -34.42 35.20
CA GLY A 48 1.00 -34.27 35.90
C GLY A 48 0.14 -33.11 35.38
N PRO A 49 -1.14 -33.33 35.03
CA PRO A 49 -2.00 -32.26 34.54
C PRO A 49 -2.47 -31.36 35.68
N ARG A 50 -2.23 -30.05 35.57
CA ARG A 50 -2.88 -29.05 36.45
C ARG A 50 -4.12 -28.50 35.76
N SER A 51 -5.27 -29.02 36.15
CA SER A 51 -6.59 -28.50 35.79
C SER A 51 -6.80 -27.10 36.40
N PHE A 52 -6.80 -26.07 35.57
CA PHE A 52 -7.35 -24.76 35.94
C PHE A 52 -8.85 -24.73 35.63
N GLY A 53 -9.68 -24.62 36.66
CA GLY A 53 -11.11 -24.41 36.52
C GLY A 53 -11.45 -22.98 36.08
N PRO A 54 -12.61 -22.74 35.46
CA PRO A 54 -13.01 -21.43 34.99
C PRO A 54 -13.42 -20.51 36.16
N PHE A 55 -13.01 -19.24 36.11
CA PHE A 55 -13.57 -18.16 36.93
C PHE A 55 -14.38 -17.18 36.07
N PRO A 56 -15.40 -16.51 36.64
CA PRO A 56 -16.63 -16.24 35.91
C PRO A 56 -16.73 -14.85 35.27
N SER A 57 -17.49 -14.77 34.19
CA SER A 57 -18.00 -13.53 33.64
C SER A 57 -19.08 -12.92 34.55
N ARG A 58 -18.89 -11.67 34.97
CA ARG A 58 -19.96 -10.87 35.60
C ARG A 58 -20.72 -10.09 34.54
N LEU A 59 -21.85 -10.65 34.10
CA LEU A 59 -22.93 -9.89 33.47
C LEU A 59 -23.78 -9.23 34.57
N ALA A 60 -24.11 -7.95 34.40
CA ALA A 60 -25.04 -7.26 35.28
C ALA A 60 -26.48 -7.50 34.79
N ASP A 61 -27.28 -8.14 35.65
CA ASP A 61 -28.71 -8.42 35.45
C ASP A 61 -29.55 -7.23 35.93
N GLN A 62 -30.51 -6.75 35.13
CA GLN A 62 -31.69 -6.04 35.63
C GLN A 62 -32.97 -6.55 34.96
N ARG A 63 -33.81 -7.12 35.83
CA ARG A 63 -35.02 -7.90 35.53
C ARG A 63 -36.25 -7.02 35.37
N ALA A 64 -37.19 -7.46 34.52
CA ALA A 64 -38.62 -7.51 34.82
C ALA A 64 -39.28 -8.52 33.86
N ALA A 65 -39.64 -9.72 34.32
CA ALA A 65 -40.90 -10.06 34.98
C ALA A 65 -42.08 -10.22 33.99
N THR A 66 -42.50 -11.47 33.81
CA THR A 66 -43.53 -11.97 32.89
C THR A 66 -44.96 -11.64 33.27
N CYS A 67 -45.87 -11.58 32.30
CA CYS A 67 -47.26 -12.03 32.49
C CYS A 67 -47.79 -12.84 31.30
N ARG A 68 -48.85 -13.61 31.52
CA ARG A 68 -49.08 -14.94 30.89
C ARG A 68 -50.02 -14.93 29.66
N SER A 69 -49.86 -15.92 28.79
CA SER A 69 -50.71 -16.24 27.64
C SER A 69 -51.99 -17.04 27.99
N GLY A 70 -53.04 -16.90 27.17
CA GLY A 70 -54.20 -17.80 27.10
C GLY A 70 -54.73 -17.91 25.66
N GLY A 71 -55.02 -19.13 25.20
CA GLY A 71 -55.37 -19.50 23.80
C GLY A 71 -56.78 -19.10 23.31
N GLY A 72 -57.35 -19.68 22.24
CA GLY A 72 -56.83 -20.70 21.32
C GLY A 72 -57.86 -21.12 20.24
N ARG A 73 -57.43 -21.14 18.97
CA ARG A 73 -58.02 -21.78 17.74
C ARG A 73 -59.55 -21.94 17.55
N ARG A 74 -60.06 -21.39 16.41
CA ARG A 74 -60.90 -21.98 15.31
C ARG A 74 -61.51 -20.80 14.49
N GLY A 75 -61.78 -20.85 13.18
CA GLY A 75 -61.72 -21.92 12.19
C GLY A 75 -61.70 -21.42 10.71
N ARG A 76 -62.14 -22.29 9.77
CA ARG A 76 -61.85 -22.29 8.32
C ARG A 76 -62.69 -21.37 7.38
N SER A 77 -62.01 -20.82 6.36
CA SER A 77 -62.32 -20.70 4.89
C SER A 77 -63.72 -20.36 4.31
N GLY A 78 -63.74 -19.47 3.29
CA GLY A 78 -64.83 -19.29 2.29
C GLY A 78 -64.83 -17.91 1.58
N VAL A 79 -63.93 -17.60 0.62
CA VAL A 79 -64.05 -17.71 -0.87
C VAL A 79 -64.78 -16.55 -1.60
N SER A 80 -64.26 -16.16 -2.79
CA SER A 80 -64.72 -15.18 -3.82
C SER A 80 -64.24 -13.72 -3.67
N ARG A 81 -63.34 -13.20 -4.53
CA ARG A 81 -63.40 -12.84 -6.00
C ARG A 81 -64.07 -11.49 -6.29
N LEU A 82 -63.28 -10.50 -6.74
CA LEU A 82 -63.35 -9.86 -8.08
C LEU A 82 -62.24 -8.77 -8.22
N ALA A 83 -62.05 -8.21 -9.43
CA ALA A 83 -60.83 -7.49 -9.82
C ALA A 83 -61.09 -6.17 -10.60
N ALA A 84 -59.98 -5.47 -10.89
CA ALA A 84 -59.71 -4.56 -12.01
C ALA A 84 -59.68 -3.03 -11.77
N GLY A 85 -58.66 -2.36 -12.38
CA GLY A 85 -58.67 -0.93 -12.73
C GLY A 85 -57.42 -0.10 -12.38
N GLN A 86 -56.57 0.22 -13.37
CA GLN A 86 -55.63 1.37 -13.36
C GLN A 86 -55.82 2.22 -14.64
N PRO A 87 -55.71 3.55 -14.53
CA PRO A 87 -54.76 4.41 -15.29
C PRO A 87 -54.15 5.53 -14.38
N SER A 88 -53.22 6.43 -14.76
CA SER A 88 -52.18 6.54 -15.82
C SER A 88 -51.19 7.69 -15.41
N LEU A 89 -50.20 8.04 -16.26
CA LEU A 89 -49.32 9.23 -16.09
C LEU A 89 -49.84 10.49 -16.82
N GLU A 90 -49.41 11.68 -16.37
CA GLU A 90 -49.18 12.86 -17.23
C GLU A 90 -48.10 13.81 -16.63
N VAL A 91 -47.56 14.77 -17.40
CA VAL A 91 -46.19 15.33 -17.22
C VAL A 91 -46.08 16.84 -17.59
N LEU A 92 -45.35 17.63 -16.76
CA LEU A 92 -44.78 19.01 -16.98
C LEU A 92 -45.75 20.22 -17.14
N PRO A 93 -45.30 21.53 -17.08
CA PRO A 93 -43.98 22.12 -16.76
C PRO A 93 -43.97 23.33 -15.74
N ASP A 94 -42.76 23.84 -15.44
CA ASP A 94 -42.32 25.22 -15.11
C ASP A 94 -43.14 26.26 -14.29
N GLY A 95 -42.45 27.01 -13.41
CA GLY A 95 -42.70 28.47 -13.26
C GLY A 95 -42.78 29.11 -11.84
N ASP A 96 -41.79 29.95 -11.51
CA ASP A 96 -41.84 31.16 -10.64
C ASP A 96 -42.66 31.15 -9.32
N CYS A 97 -42.02 30.76 -8.20
CA CYS A 97 -42.55 31.00 -6.84
C CYS A 97 -42.04 32.32 -6.24
N ARG A 98 -42.80 33.40 -6.43
CA ARG A 98 -42.55 34.73 -5.84
C ARG A 98 -42.71 34.75 -4.32
N ARG A 99 -41.95 35.63 -3.66
CA ARG A 99 -41.98 35.91 -2.22
C ARG A 99 -43.40 36.12 -1.65
N ALA A 100 -43.83 35.21 -0.78
CA ALA A 100 -44.84 35.53 0.24
C ALA A 100 -44.14 36.20 1.44
N ARG A 101 -44.53 37.43 1.78
CA ARG A 101 -44.17 38.05 3.06
C ARG A 101 -45.21 37.62 4.10
N LEU A 102 -44.77 37.12 5.25
CA LEU A 102 -45.62 36.99 6.43
C LEU A 102 -45.23 38.03 7.49
N ALA A 103 -46.22 38.44 8.28
CA ALA A 103 -46.21 39.70 9.01
C ALA A 103 -45.33 39.71 10.26
N SER A 104 -44.93 40.91 10.67
CA SER A 104 -44.15 41.18 11.88
C SER A 104 -44.89 40.71 13.15
N GLY A 105 -44.34 39.69 13.81
CA GLY A 105 -44.67 39.35 15.20
C GLY A 105 -43.65 39.96 16.15
N THR A 106 -44.07 40.88 17.01
CA THR A 106 -43.21 41.51 18.02
C THR A 106 -42.94 40.54 19.17
N VAL A 107 -41.71 40.02 19.26
CA VAL A 107 -41.26 39.21 20.41
C VAL A 107 -40.24 40.01 21.22
N ALA A 108 -40.44 40.03 22.54
CA ALA A 108 -39.68 40.89 23.45
C ALA A 108 -38.18 40.51 23.51
N SER A 109 -37.33 41.54 23.57
CA SER A 109 -35.89 41.41 23.72
C SER A 109 -35.50 40.96 25.13
N GLY A 110 -35.24 39.67 25.31
CA GLY A 110 -34.49 39.16 26.45
C GLY A 110 -33.01 39.60 26.40
N PRO A 111 -32.29 39.63 27.54
CA PRO A 111 -30.91 40.11 27.59
C PRO A 111 -29.99 39.24 26.72
N VAL A 112 -29.09 39.90 26.00
CA VAL A 112 -28.17 39.29 25.04
C VAL A 112 -27.26 38.27 25.76
N GLY A 113 -27.53 36.98 25.53
CA GLY A 113 -26.62 35.91 25.91
C GLY A 113 -25.25 36.15 25.29
N SER A 114 -24.20 36.11 26.12
CA SER A 114 -22.83 36.39 25.69
C SER A 114 -22.47 35.55 24.47
N ARG A 115 -22.11 36.19 23.36
CA ARG A 115 -21.42 35.51 22.26
C ARG A 115 -20.10 35.02 22.81
N VAL A 116 -20.05 33.74 23.19
CA VAL A 116 -18.78 33.02 23.33
C VAL A 116 -18.14 33.10 21.96
N ALA A 117 -17.11 33.93 21.83
CA ALA A 117 -16.35 34.02 20.60
C ALA A 117 -15.88 32.60 20.27
N ALA A 118 -16.19 32.13 19.06
CA ALA A 118 -15.73 30.83 18.60
C ALA A 118 -14.20 30.85 18.66
N ARG A 119 -13.65 30.23 19.72
CA ARG A 119 -12.22 30.15 19.94
C ARG A 119 -11.69 29.36 18.76
N ALA A 120 -10.95 30.02 17.87
CA ALA A 120 -10.38 29.38 16.70
C ALA A 120 -9.65 28.12 17.17
N TYR A 121 -10.11 26.95 16.71
CA TYR A 121 -9.42 25.71 17.01
C TYR A 121 -7.98 25.88 16.49
N PRO A 122 -6.97 25.49 17.29
CA PRO A 122 -5.59 25.77 16.96
C PRO A 122 -5.23 25.15 15.61
N VAL A 123 -4.34 25.85 14.91
CA VAL A 123 -3.78 25.56 13.58
C VAL A 123 -3.77 24.06 13.27
N GLY A 124 -4.34 23.68 12.12
CA GLY A 124 -4.34 22.30 11.66
C GLY A 124 -2.90 21.75 11.65
N VAL A 125 -2.63 20.76 12.50
CA VAL A 125 -1.29 20.18 12.60
C VAL A 125 -1.04 19.39 11.32
N SER A 126 -0.05 19.83 10.53
CA SER A 126 0.38 19.17 9.29
C SER A 126 0.52 17.66 9.50
N LEU A 127 0.16 16.89 8.46
CA LEU A 127 0.41 15.45 8.43
C LEU A 127 1.80 15.11 7.90
N PHE A 128 2.59 16.10 7.46
CA PHE A 128 3.93 15.89 6.94
C PHE A 128 4.91 17.00 7.30
N GLU A 129 6.19 16.63 7.31
CA GLU A 129 7.35 17.52 7.36
C GLU A 129 8.08 17.46 6.02
N LEU A 130 8.42 18.63 5.47
CA LEU A 130 9.16 18.81 4.23
C LEU A 130 10.62 19.15 4.55
N GLY A 131 11.55 18.33 4.07
CA GLY A 131 12.98 18.61 4.12
C GLY A 131 13.43 19.54 2.99
N ASP A 132 14.74 19.77 2.86
CA ASP A 132 15.32 20.50 1.73
C ASP A 132 15.74 19.52 0.61
N PRO A 133 15.03 19.48 -0.54
CA PRO A 133 15.41 18.67 -1.71
C PRO A 133 16.52 19.32 -2.58
N GLY A 134 16.84 20.59 -2.34
CA GLY A 134 17.51 21.47 -3.29
C GLY A 134 16.63 21.77 -4.54
N PRO A 135 17.21 22.37 -5.60
CA PRO A 135 16.49 22.58 -6.85
C PRO A 135 16.14 21.24 -7.53
N LEU A 136 14.92 21.15 -8.07
CA LEU A 136 14.39 19.96 -8.75
C LEU A 136 14.19 20.20 -10.26
N THR A 137 14.49 19.17 -11.04
CA THR A 137 14.45 19.11 -12.50
C THR A 137 13.39 18.10 -12.95
N SER A 138 12.25 18.62 -13.41
CA SER A 138 11.11 17.82 -13.89
C SER A 138 10.73 16.64 -12.96
N PRO A 139 10.38 16.91 -11.69
CA PRO A 139 10.10 15.86 -10.73
C PRO A 139 8.84 15.05 -11.07
N SER A 140 8.98 13.73 -11.06
CA SER A 140 7.87 12.76 -11.10
C SER A 140 7.68 12.14 -9.72
N LEU A 141 6.45 11.85 -9.31
CA LEU A 141 6.17 11.10 -8.09
C LEU A 141 5.72 9.67 -8.43
N ILE A 142 6.56 8.70 -8.09
CA ILE A 142 6.32 7.26 -8.23
C ILE A 142 5.84 6.73 -6.88
N VAL A 143 4.74 5.98 -6.86
CA VAL A 143 4.14 5.46 -5.61
C VAL A 143 3.87 3.97 -5.73
N ALA A 144 4.28 3.19 -4.73
CA ALA A 144 3.91 1.79 -4.56
C ALA A 144 3.62 1.52 -3.07
N LEU A 145 2.58 0.73 -2.77
CA LEU A 145 2.17 0.45 -1.39
C LEU A 145 2.11 -1.06 -1.13
N ASP A 146 2.72 -1.52 -0.03
CA ASP A 146 2.59 -2.90 0.47
C ASP A 146 1.20 -3.07 1.13
N GLY A 147 0.29 -3.70 0.40
CA GLY A 147 -1.11 -3.80 0.77
C GLY A 147 -1.96 -4.42 -0.34
N TRP A 148 -3.13 -3.83 -0.59
CA TRP A 148 -4.20 -4.44 -1.39
C TRP A 148 -3.85 -4.76 -2.86
N VAL A 149 -2.92 -4.02 -3.47
CA VAL A 149 -2.54 -4.12 -4.89
C VAL A 149 -1.03 -4.27 -5.08
N ASP A 150 -0.44 -5.25 -4.40
CA ASP A 150 0.97 -5.62 -4.59
C ASP A 150 1.19 -7.15 -4.68
N ALA A 151 0.46 -7.79 -5.60
CA ALA A 151 0.62 -9.22 -5.89
C ALA A 151 2.09 -9.57 -6.21
N GLY A 152 2.62 -10.60 -5.55
CA GLY A 152 4.02 -11.00 -5.68
C GLY A 152 5.03 -9.95 -5.23
N SER A 153 4.63 -8.97 -4.41
CA SER A 153 5.45 -7.83 -3.95
C SER A 153 6.10 -7.04 -5.10
N ALA A 154 5.51 -7.10 -6.30
CA ALA A 154 6.17 -6.68 -7.52
C ALA A 154 6.34 -5.16 -7.62
N ALA A 155 5.33 -4.39 -7.21
CA ALA A 155 5.36 -2.93 -7.28
C ALA A 155 6.26 -2.35 -6.19
N THR A 156 6.21 -2.87 -4.95
CA THR A 156 7.10 -2.39 -3.90
C THR A 156 8.54 -2.81 -4.15
N THR A 157 8.79 -3.99 -4.72
CA THR A 157 10.14 -4.40 -5.15
C THR A 157 10.70 -3.46 -6.22
N ALA A 158 9.93 -3.18 -7.27
CA ALA A 158 10.33 -2.24 -8.32
C ALA A 158 10.61 -0.84 -7.75
N ALA A 159 9.66 -0.28 -6.99
CA ALA A 159 9.82 1.07 -6.44
C ALA A 159 10.93 1.16 -5.38
N THR A 160 11.21 0.08 -4.63
CA THR A 160 12.34 0.04 -3.67
C THR A 160 13.69 0.12 -4.38
N LEU A 161 13.84 -0.52 -5.54
CA LEU A 161 15.03 -0.38 -6.38
C LEU A 161 15.17 1.05 -6.92
N ILE A 162 14.08 1.66 -7.41
CA ILE A 162 14.10 3.06 -7.85
C ILE A 162 14.47 4.00 -6.69
N ALA A 163 13.99 3.73 -5.47
CA ALA A 163 14.26 4.53 -4.27
C ALA A 163 15.65 4.29 -3.64
N ALA A 164 16.44 3.35 -4.16
CA ALA A 164 17.70 2.92 -3.56
C ALA A 164 18.72 4.08 -3.50
N GLY A 165 19.31 4.29 -2.32
CA GLY A 165 20.21 5.43 -2.07
C GLY A 165 19.54 6.81 -2.00
N GLY A 166 18.22 6.90 -2.13
CA GLY A 166 17.47 8.16 -2.15
C GLY A 166 17.39 8.87 -0.80
N GLN A 167 17.55 10.19 -0.84
CA GLN A 167 17.42 11.09 0.32
C GLN A 167 15.95 11.22 0.72
N VAL A 168 15.60 11.03 2.00
CA VAL A 168 14.24 11.36 2.48
C VAL A 168 14.02 12.87 2.38
N VAL A 169 12.97 13.28 1.68
CA VAL A 169 12.58 14.69 1.49
C VAL A 169 11.20 15.02 2.04
N VAL A 170 10.34 14.02 2.26
CA VAL A 170 9.08 14.17 3.00
C VAL A 170 8.92 13.03 4.00
N THR A 171 8.51 13.35 5.23
CA THR A 171 8.07 12.36 6.22
C THR A 171 6.66 12.67 6.68
N PHE A 172 5.79 11.66 6.68
CA PHE A 172 4.41 11.79 7.18
C PHE A 172 4.29 11.24 8.61
N ASP A 173 3.32 11.76 9.36
CA ASP A 173 3.03 11.35 10.75
C ASP A 173 2.42 9.93 10.79
N ALA A 174 3.30 8.92 10.94
CA ALA A 174 2.97 7.50 10.97
C ALA A 174 1.94 7.13 12.05
N ASP A 175 2.04 7.73 13.24
CA ASP A 175 1.14 7.49 14.39
C ASP A 175 -0.33 7.84 14.08
N ARG A 176 -0.57 8.70 13.09
CA ARG A 176 -1.93 9.10 12.69
C ARG A 176 -2.55 8.22 11.62
N VAL A 177 -1.76 7.42 10.92
CA VAL A 177 -2.16 6.72 9.69
C VAL A 177 -2.03 5.20 9.78
N PHE A 178 -1.19 4.64 10.65
CA PHE A 178 -1.04 3.19 10.82
C PHE A 178 -1.78 2.61 12.03
N ASP A 179 -2.21 1.36 11.92
CA ASP A 179 -2.57 0.51 13.05
C ASP A 179 -1.38 -0.39 13.45
N TYR A 180 -0.65 0.00 14.49
CA TYR A 180 0.48 -0.79 15.01
C TYR A 180 0.11 -2.15 15.63
N ARG A 181 -1.17 -2.53 15.71
CA ARG A 181 -1.60 -3.89 16.05
C ARG A 181 -1.79 -4.76 14.81
N ALA A 182 -2.18 -4.16 13.67
CA ALA A 182 -2.21 -4.82 12.37
C ALA A 182 -0.79 -4.97 11.81
N ARG A 183 0.00 -3.89 11.86
CA ARG A 183 1.39 -3.80 11.39
C ARG A 183 2.32 -3.53 12.57
N ARG A 184 2.72 -4.59 13.26
CA ARG A 184 3.56 -4.50 14.46
C ARG A 184 4.97 -4.03 14.10
N PRO A 185 5.54 -3.03 14.81
CA PRO A 185 6.95 -2.70 14.72
C PRO A 185 7.83 -3.93 15.00
N THR A 186 8.93 -4.07 14.26
CA THR A 186 9.91 -5.13 14.51
C THR A 186 10.78 -4.74 15.70
N LEU A 187 10.98 -5.67 16.63
CA LEU A 187 11.75 -5.46 17.85
C LEU A 187 12.99 -6.35 17.85
N ASP A 188 14.15 -5.72 17.76
CA ASP A 188 15.42 -6.43 17.86
C ASP A 188 15.78 -6.72 19.31
N ILE A 189 16.23 -7.96 19.54
CA ILE A 189 16.64 -8.46 20.85
C ILE A 189 18.02 -9.10 20.73
N VAL A 190 19.04 -8.41 21.22
CA VAL A 190 20.44 -8.89 21.21
C VAL A 190 20.86 -9.22 22.64
N ASP A 191 21.38 -10.44 22.85
CA ASP A 191 21.80 -10.96 24.16
C ASP A 191 20.75 -10.78 25.28
N GLY A 192 19.46 -10.94 24.93
CA GLY A 192 18.33 -10.78 25.84
C GLY A 192 17.98 -9.32 26.19
N ARG A 193 18.56 -8.34 25.50
CA ARG A 193 18.26 -6.91 25.66
C ARG A 193 17.52 -6.39 24.44
N LEU A 194 16.50 -5.56 24.68
CA LEU A 194 15.83 -4.82 23.63
C LEU A 194 16.79 -3.76 23.10
N THR A 195 17.05 -3.73 21.78
CA THR A 195 18.05 -2.85 21.17
C THR A 195 17.47 -1.81 20.22
N GLU A 196 16.56 -2.22 19.33
CA GLU A 196 16.06 -1.37 18.25
C GLU A 196 14.58 -1.68 17.99
N LEU A 197 13.83 -0.67 17.57
CA LEU A 197 12.44 -0.78 17.15
C LEU A 197 12.32 -0.16 15.76
N ASP A 198 12.03 -0.99 14.78
CA ASP A 198 11.76 -0.57 13.41
C ASP A 198 10.25 -0.40 13.23
N TRP A 199 9.82 0.85 12.96
CA TRP A 199 8.42 1.25 12.86
C TRP A 199 8.03 1.39 11.39
N PRO A 200 6.77 1.08 11.00
CA PRO A 200 6.34 1.33 9.63
C PRO A 200 6.34 2.83 9.35
N GLU A 201 7.01 3.24 8.28
CA GLU A 201 7.19 4.64 7.89
C GLU A 201 6.42 4.96 6.61
N PHE A 202 5.99 6.22 6.46
CA PHE A 202 5.40 6.72 5.23
C PHE A 202 6.20 7.96 4.80
N ARG A 203 7.04 7.82 3.78
CA ARG A 203 8.08 8.79 3.39
C ARG A 203 8.25 8.88 1.88
N ILE A 204 8.63 10.06 1.40
CA ILE A 204 9.05 10.29 0.01
C ILE A 204 10.56 10.45 -0.03
N ARG A 205 11.22 9.66 -0.87
CA ARG A 205 12.66 9.72 -1.16
C ARG A 205 12.91 10.40 -2.51
N LEU A 206 13.98 11.18 -2.59
CA LEU A 206 14.47 11.82 -3.80
C LEU A 206 15.66 11.03 -4.37
N VAL A 207 15.54 10.63 -5.63
CA VAL A 207 16.59 9.95 -6.43
C VAL A 207 16.78 10.72 -7.74
N ARG A 208 18.00 10.75 -8.26
CA ARG A 208 18.34 11.44 -9.51
C ARG A 208 18.72 10.42 -10.57
N ALA A 209 17.95 10.34 -11.65
CA ALA A 209 18.10 9.37 -12.73
C ALA A 209 17.77 10.01 -14.08
N GLY A 210 18.48 9.64 -15.15
CA GLY A 210 18.17 10.11 -16.51
C GLY A 210 18.14 11.63 -16.71
N GLY A 211 18.85 12.41 -15.89
CA GLY A 211 18.84 13.89 -15.95
C GLY A 211 17.59 14.55 -15.33
N ARG A 212 16.76 13.78 -14.62
CA ARG A 212 15.58 14.26 -13.90
C ARG A 212 15.56 13.80 -12.44
N ASP A 213 14.69 14.41 -11.65
CA ASP A 213 14.44 14.02 -10.28
C ASP A 213 13.24 13.04 -10.20
N LEU A 214 13.42 11.95 -9.47
CA LEU A 214 12.38 10.98 -9.14
C LEU A 214 12.09 11.08 -7.64
N LEU A 215 10.85 11.39 -7.32
CA LEU A 215 10.31 11.30 -5.97
C LEU A 215 9.63 9.93 -5.86
N VAL A 216 9.97 9.16 -4.83
CA VAL A 216 9.50 7.78 -4.70
C VAL A 216 8.91 7.57 -3.30
N LEU A 217 7.65 7.15 -3.26
CA LEU A 217 6.94 6.74 -2.05
C LEU A 217 6.78 5.23 -2.08
N VAL A 218 7.48 4.55 -1.17
CA VAL A 218 7.30 3.11 -0.91
C VAL A 218 7.07 2.92 0.58
N ALA A 219 5.94 2.31 0.92
CA ALA A 219 5.53 2.13 2.31
C ALA A 219 4.49 1.00 2.43
N PRO A 220 4.30 0.40 3.61
CA PRO A 220 3.07 -0.32 3.93
C PRO A 220 1.86 0.59 3.72
N GLU A 221 0.75 0.05 3.22
CA GLU A 221 -0.50 0.80 3.02
C GLU A 221 -1.10 1.24 4.37
N PRO A 222 -1.19 2.55 4.66
CA PRO A 222 -1.75 3.04 5.92
C PRO A 222 -3.23 2.72 6.09
N ASP A 223 -3.61 2.40 7.33
CA ASP A 223 -4.93 1.91 7.73
C ASP A 223 -5.96 3.03 7.94
N TYR A 224 -5.51 4.27 8.20
CA TYR A 224 -6.35 5.37 8.68
C TYR A 224 -6.24 6.66 7.86
N ARG A 225 -7.27 7.52 7.99
CA ARG A 225 -7.31 8.92 7.53
C ARG A 225 -7.09 9.15 6.02
N TRP A 226 -7.40 8.18 5.17
CA TRP A 226 -7.16 8.25 3.71
C TRP A 226 -7.49 9.59 3.05
N PRO A 227 -8.64 10.27 3.28
CA PRO A 227 -8.92 11.56 2.63
C PRO A 227 -7.98 12.70 3.08
N SER A 228 -7.57 12.69 4.35
CA SER A 228 -6.62 13.68 4.89
C SER A 228 -5.19 13.38 4.43
N LEU A 229 -4.80 12.11 4.40
CA LEU A 229 -3.50 11.68 3.89
C LEU A 229 -3.36 11.98 2.40
N ALA A 230 -4.38 11.71 1.58
CA ALA A 230 -4.39 12.06 0.16
C ALA A 230 -4.25 13.58 -0.06
N GLY A 231 -4.89 14.40 0.77
CA GLY A 231 -4.70 15.84 0.75
C GLY A 231 -3.25 16.25 1.07
N ALA A 232 -2.67 15.68 2.12
CA ALA A 232 -1.30 15.96 2.53
C ALA A 232 -0.24 15.49 1.52
N VAL A 233 -0.44 14.32 0.88
CA VAL A 233 0.45 13.80 -0.16
C VAL A 233 0.39 14.68 -1.41
N SER A 234 -0.81 15.12 -1.80
CA SER A 234 -0.99 16.04 -2.93
C SER A 234 -0.38 17.43 -2.64
N GLU A 235 -0.55 17.94 -1.42
CA GLU A 235 0.07 19.20 -0.96
C GLU A 235 1.62 19.11 -0.99
N ALA A 236 2.19 18.01 -0.50
CA ALA A 236 3.62 17.76 -0.57
C ALA A 236 4.13 17.64 -2.02
N ALA A 237 3.38 16.95 -2.90
CA ALA A 237 3.70 16.85 -4.32
C ALA A 237 3.67 18.22 -5.02
N GLY A 238 2.67 19.06 -4.72
CA GLY A 238 2.58 20.44 -5.21
C GLY A 238 3.72 21.33 -4.72
N ALA A 239 4.09 21.22 -3.43
CA ALA A 239 5.23 21.95 -2.86
C ALA A 239 6.59 21.56 -3.48
N LEU A 240 6.72 20.29 -3.90
CA LEU A 240 7.88 19.76 -4.64
C LEU A 240 7.81 20.03 -6.16
N GLY A 241 6.74 20.64 -6.67
CA GLY A 241 6.56 20.96 -8.09
C GLY A 241 6.41 19.73 -9.00
N VAL A 242 5.90 18.62 -8.47
CA VAL A 242 5.63 17.37 -9.20
C VAL A 242 4.81 17.64 -10.46
N ARG A 243 5.26 17.09 -11.59
CA ARG A 243 4.60 17.27 -12.90
C ARG A 243 3.77 16.08 -13.34
N GLU A 244 4.15 14.88 -12.90
CA GLU A 244 3.45 13.65 -13.22
C GLU A 244 3.47 12.67 -12.03
N TRP A 245 2.38 11.94 -11.88
CA TRP A 245 2.17 10.91 -10.87
C TRP A 245 2.15 9.53 -11.54
N ILE A 246 2.84 8.55 -10.94
CA ILE A 246 2.92 7.18 -11.42
C ILE A 246 2.60 6.23 -10.26
N SER A 247 1.40 5.66 -10.26
CA SER A 247 1.06 4.54 -9.39
C SER A 247 1.67 3.25 -9.94
N LEU A 248 2.35 2.47 -9.11
CA LEU A 248 2.73 1.10 -9.41
C LEU A 248 1.93 0.16 -8.50
N GLY A 249 1.38 -0.89 -9.09
CA GLY A 249 0.69 -1.95 -8.37
C GLY A 249 0.84 -3.29 -9.09
N ALA A 250 0.36 -4.35 -8.45
CA ALA A 250 0.25 -5.67 -9.04
C ALA A 250 -1.03 -6.36 -8.56
N ILE A 251 -1.71 -7.03 -9.50
CA ILE A 251 -2.97 -7.74 -9.27
C ILE A 251 -2.82 -9.19 -9.71
N PRO A 252 -3.44 -10.16 -9.01
CA PRO A 252 -3.53 -11.53 -9.50
C PRO A 252 -4.46 -11.60 -10.70
N ALA A 253 -4.13 -12.44 -11.68
CA ALA A 253 -4.93 -12.67 -12.89
C ALA A 253 -4.75 -14.11 -13.43
N ALA A 254 -5.65 -14.54 -14.33
CA ALA A 254 -5.55 -15.75 -15.12
C ALA A 254 -4.55 -15.60 -16.29
N VAL A 255 -3.29 -15.39 -15.94
CA VAL A 255 -2.17 -15.29 -16.88
C VAL A 255 -1.15 -16.41 -16.63
N PRO A 256 -0.45 -16.93 -17.66
CA PRO A 256 0.56 -17.95 -17.49
C PRO A 256 1.92 -17.35 -17.12
N HIS A 257 2.69 -18.02 -16.26
CA HIS A 257 4.06 -17.62 -15.91
C HIS A 257 5.09 -17.80 -17.06
N THR A 258 4.65 -18.43 -18.16
CA THR A 258 5.44 -18.76 -19.35
C THR A 258 5.34 -17.70 -20.46
N ARG A 259 4.59 -16.61 -20.25
CA ARG A 259 4.46 -15.46 -21.16
C ARG A 259 4.92 -14.15 -20.49
N PRO A 260 5.20 -13.08 -21.26
CA PRO A 260 5.51 -11.76 -20.69
C PRO A 260 4.39 -11.27 -19.78
N VAL A 261 4.75 -10.56 -18.69
CA VAL A 261 3.78 -10.09 -17.69
C VAL A 261 2.95 -8.92 -18.26
N PRO A 262 1.62 -9.06 -18.40
CA PRO A 262 0.80 -7.98 -18.93
C PRO A 262 0.70 -6.82 -17.93
N ILE A 263 0.83 -5.57 -18.42
CA ILE A 263 0.58 -4.36 -17.63
C ILE A 263 -0.77 -3.77 -18.02
N LEU A 264 -1.65 -3.60 -17.04
CA LEU A 264 -2.90 -2.85 -17.16
C LEU A 264 -2.65 -1.37 -16.80
N GLY A 265 -3.06 -0.45 -17.68
CA GLY A 265 -2.91 0.99 -17.47
C GLY A 265 -4.15 1.68 -16.90
N THR A 266 -3.96 2.65 -15.99
CA THR A 266 -4.93 3.71 -15.68
C THR A 266 -4.36 5.08 -16.06
N ALA A 267 -5.22 6.06 -16.33
CA ALA A 267 -4.81 7.43 -16.60
C ALA A 267 -5.91 8.43 -16.21
N SER A 268 -5.52 9.57 -15.64
CA SER A 268 -6.45 10.66 -15.29
C SER A 268 -7.09 11.31 -16.51
N ARG A 269 -6.45 11.24 -17.67
CA ARG A 269 -6.98 11.68 -18.97
C ARG A 269 -6.45 10.84 -20.14
N PRO A 270 -7.16 10.75 -21.27
CA PRO A 270 -6.69 10.02 -22.44
C PRO A 270 -5.33 10.51 -22.96
N GLY A 271 -4.50 9.57 -23.45
CA GLY A 271 -3.22 9.87 -24.10
C GLY A 271 -1.99 10.03 -23.18
N LEU A 272 -2.14 9.83 -21.86
CA LEU A 272 -1.01 9.84 -20.93
C LEU A 272 -0.17 8.54 -20.96
N LEU A 273 -0.79 7.39 -21.20
CA LEU A 273 -0.10 6.09 -21.24
C LEU A 273 0.98 6.07 -22.36
N ARG A 274 2.06 5.30 -22.11
CA ARG A 274 3.26 5.18 -22.95
C ARG A 274 3.68 3.72 -23.07
N GLY A 275 4.56 3.42 -24.04
CA GLY A 275 5.18 2.10 -24.18
C GLY A 275 4.18 0.97 -24.50
N ASP A 276 3.23 1.25 -25.39
CA ASP A 276 2.18 0.32 -25.86
C ASP A 276 1.23 -0.25 -24.78
N ILE A 277 1.30 0.29 -23.56
CA ILE A 277 0.41 -0.09 -22.45
C ILE A 277 -1.02 0.38 -22.75
N ARG A 278 -1.94 -0.58 -22.85
CA ARG A 278 -3.37 -0.33 -23.06
C ARG A 278 -4.03 0.09 -21.73
N PRO A 279 -5.03 0.99 -21.76
CA PRO A 279 -5.86 1.25 -20.58
C PRO A 279 -6.63 -0.02 -20.17
N GLY A 280 -7.11 -0.05 -18.93
CA GLY A 280 -7.99 -1.11 -18.42
C GLY A 280 -9.29 -1.31 -19.22
N PRO A 281 -10.07 -2.35 -18.88
CA PRO A 281 -11.21 -2.78 -19.69
C PRO A 281 -12.23 -1.66 -19.92
N SER A 282 -12.79 -1.61 -21.13
CA SER A 282 -13.80 -0.62 -21.50
C SER A 282 -15.10 -0.82 -20.70
N GLY A 283 -15.70 0.28 -20.24
CA GLY A 283 -16.95 0.25 -19.48
C GLY A 283 -16.72 0.48 -17.99
N LEU A 284 -17.57 -0.13 -17.15
CA LEU A 284 -17.51 0.02 -15.70
C LEU A 284 -16.88 -1.21 -15.04
N LEU A 285 -15.63 -1.09 -14.62
CA LEU A 285 -15.02 -1.99 -13.65
C LEU A 285 -15.32 -1.47 -12.24
N ARG A 286 -15.84 -2.32 -11.35
CA ARG A 286 -16.08 -1.99 -9.94
C ARG A 286 -15.35 -2.98 -9.05
N VAL A 287 -14.36 -2.48 -8.31
CA VAL A 287 -13.53 -3.22 -7.37
C VAL A 287 -13.43 -2.45 -6.04
N PRO A 288 -13.09 -3.10 -4.92
CA PRO A 288 -12.69 -2.39 -3.71
C PRO A 288 -11.44 -1.55 -3.98
N ALA A 289 -11.43 -0.31 -3.46
CA ALA A 289 -10.33 0.62 -3.68
C ALA A 289 -9.16 0.38 -2.72
N ALA A 290 -7.94 0.50 -3.24
CA ALA A 290 -6.73 0.71 -2.45
C ALA A 290 -6.49 2.21 -2.22
N LEU A 291 -5.72 2.56 -1.18
CA LEU A 291 -5.28 3.92 -0.93
C LEU A 291 -4.57 4.53 -2.14
N ILE A 292 -3.73 3.76 -2.85
CA ILE A 292 -2.98 4.28 -4.01
C ILE A 292 -3.92 4.90 -5.06
N SER A 293 -5.09 4.32 -5.30
CA SER A 293 -6.11 4.88 -6.19
C SER A 293 -6.74 6.16 -5.62
N VAL A 294 -6.90 6.27 -4.30
CA VAL A 294 -7.38 7.49 -3.63
C VAL A 294 -6.34 8.61 -3.72
N LEU A 295 -5.05 8.28 -3.62
CA LEU A 295 -3.95 9.23 -3.82
C LEU A 295 -3.90 9.71 -5.28
N GLU A 296 -3.92 8.79 -6.25
CA GLU A 296 -3.93 9.08 -7.70
C GLU A 296 -5.13 9.97 -8.09
N MET A 297 -6.34 9.61 -7.66
CA MET A 297 -7.54 10.43 -7.90
C MET A 297 -7.43 11.83 -7.29
N ARG A 298 -6.76 11.96 -6.14
CA ARG A 298 -6.57 13.27 -5.49
C ARG A 298 -5.52 14.12 -6.20
N ALA A 299 -4.38 13.53 -6.59
CA ALA A 299 -3.35 14.19 -7.38
C ALA A 299 -3.91 14.68 -8.73
N ALA A 300 -4.71 13.84 -9.40
CA ALA A 300 -5.42 14.20 -10.63
C ALA A 300 -6.42 15.35 -10.43
N ALA A 301 -7.19 15.35 -9.32
CA ALA A 301 -8.14 16.41 -9.01
C ALA A 301 -7.45 17.76 -8.71
N ASP A 302 -6.25 17.72 -8.12
CA ASP A 302 -5.41 18.89 -7.86
C ASP A 302 -4.55 19.30 -9.09
N GLY A 303 -4.72 18.63 -10.23
CA GLY A 303 -4.15 19.04 -11.53
C GLY A 303 -2.85 18.34 -11.95
N ILE A 304 -2.41 17.30 -11.25
CA ILE A 304 -1.22 16.52 -11.60
C ILE A 304 -1.61 15.42 -12.62
N ASP A 305 -0.95 15.40 -13.77
CA ASP A 305 -1.13 14.33 -14.75
C ASP A 305 -0.76 12.99 -14.12
N SER A 306 -1.68 12.02 -14.12
CA SER A 306 -1.55 10.80 -13.33
C SER A 306 -1.78 9.56 -14.18
N VAL A 307 -0.91 8.57 -14.03
CA VAL A 307 -1.04 7.23 -14.61
C VAL A 307 -0.84 6.17 -13.54
N GLY A 308 -1.40 4.98 -13.78
CA GLY A 308 -1.14 3.80 -12.97
C GLY A 308 -0.77 2.61 -13.84
N TYR A 309 0.17 1.81 -13.34
CA TYR A 309 0.67 0.59 -13.97
C TYR A 309 0.49 -0.59 -13.03
N PHE A 310 -0.39 -1.51 -13.43
CA PHE A 310 -0.77 -2.68 -12.64
C PHE A 310 -0.33 -3.95 -13.34
N ALA A 311 0.70 -4.61 -12.82
CA ALA A 311 1.19 -5.87 -13.36
C ALA A 311 0.22 -7.02 -13.05
N GLN A 312 -0.09 -7.84 -14.04
CA GLN A 312 -0.94 -9.02 -13.88
C GLN A 312 -0.08 -10.23 -13.53
N VAL A 313 -0.15 -10.67 -12.28
CA VAL A 313 0.63 -11.79 -11.73
C VAL A 313 -0.19 -13.09 -11.83
N PRO A 314 0.40 -14.23 -12.24
CA PRO A 314 -0.32 -15.51 -12.22
C PRO A 314 -0.88 -15.84 -10.83
N HIS A 315 -2.21 -15.91 -10.70
CA HIS A 315 -2.89 -16.07 -9.41
C HIS A 315 -2.52 -17.34 -8.60
N TYR A 316 -1.96 -18.35 -9.26
CA TYR A 316 -1.47 -19.60 -8.65
C TYR A 316 -0.02 -19.50 -8.13
N VAL A 317 0.67 -18.38 -8.36
CA VAL A 317 2.01 -18.12 -7.81
C VAL A 317 1.88 -17.45 -6.45
N SER A 318 2.51 -18.04 -5.44
CA SER A 318 2.61 -17.48 -4.09
C SER A 318 4.02 -16.95 -3.79
N GLY A 319 4.10 -15.87 -3.03
CA GLY A 319 5.36 -15.19 -2.72
C GLY A 319 5.88 -14.29 -3.87
N PRO A 320 7.12 -13.80 -3.78
CA PRO A 320 7.66 -12.79 -4.69
C PRO A 320 7.67 -13.21 -6.17
N TYR A 321 7.35 -12.27 -7.07
CA TYR A 321 7.32 -12.50 -8.53
C TYR A 321 8.18 -11.46 -9.29
N PRO A 322 9.53 -11.64 -9.35
CA PRO A 322 10.47 -10.67 -9.92
C PRO A 322 10.19 -10.28 -11.37
N ALA A 323 9.59 -11.16 -12.17
CA ALA A 323 9.21 -10.88 -13.55
C ALA A 323 8.20 -9.72 -13.67
N ALA A 324 7.27 -9.56 -12.71
CA ALA A 324 6.35 -8.43 -12.68
C ALA A 324 7.05 -7.14 -12.24
N ALA A 325 8.00 -7.21 -11.30
CA ALA A 325 8.81 -6.06 -10.91
C ALA A 325 9.64 -5.54 -12.09
N LEU A 326 10.19 -6.44 -12.92
CA LEU A 326 10.90 -6.09 -14.16
C LEU A 326 10.01 -5.37 -15.18
N GLU A 327 8.79 -5.84 -15.43
CA GLU A 327 7.88 -5.15 -16.37
C GLU A 327 7.33 -3.82 -15.82
N LEU A 328 7.19 -3.67 -14.50
CA LEU A 328 6.88 -2.38 -13.87
C LEU A 328 8.05 -1.39 -14.01
N LEU A 329 9.29 -1.83 -13.76
CA LEU A 329 10.48 -1.02 -14.05
C LEU A 329 10.52 -0.61 -15.53
N ALA A 330 10.32 -1.56 -16.45
CA ALA A 330 10.31 -1.29 -17.88
C ALA A 330 9.16 -0.36 -18.31
N ALA A 331 7.99 -0.41 -17.66
CA ALA A 331 6.91 0.54 -17.86
C ALA A 331 7.31 1.97 -17.44
N VAL A 332 7.99 2.12 -16.30
CA VAL A 332 8.52 3.42 -15.82
C VAL A 332 9.63 3.94 -16.76
N GLU A 333 10.58 3.09 -17.17
CA GLU A 333 11.62 3.43 -18.16
C GLU A 333 11.01 3.96 -19.46
N ARG A 334 10.03 3.22 -20.02
CA ARG A 334 9.29 3.59 -21.25
C ARG A 334 8.45 4.86 -21.09
N HIS A 335 7.92 5.14 -19.90
CA HIS A 335 7.12 6.35 -19.63
C HIS A 335 7.99 7.60 -19.50
N LEU A 336 9.06 7.50 -18.72
CA LEU A 336 9.92 8.63 -18.35
C LEU A 336 11.07 8.90 -19.33
N GLY A 337 11.37 7.95 -20.22
CA GLY A 337 12.51 8.03 -21.15
C GLY A 337 13.87 7.90 -20.45
N ILE A 338 13.95 7.05 -19.43
CA ILE A 338 15.15 6.84 -18.60
C ILE A 338 15.53 5.37 -18.52
N GLU A 339 16.75 5.09 -18.07
CA GLU A 339 17.21 3.74 -17.70
C GLU A 339 17.22 3.61 -16.17
N LEU A 340 16.84 2.45 -15.64
CA LEU A 340 16.80 2.14 -14.22
C LEU A 340 17.66 0.92 -13.89
N ASP A 341 18.26 0.89 -12.69
CA ASP A 341 18.96 -0.30 -12.22
C ASP A 341 17.95 -1.41 -11.90
N ARG A 342 18.21 -2.61 -12.42
CA ARG A 342 17.39 -3.81 -12.28
C ARG A 342 17.93 -4.77 -11.22
N GLY A 343 19.10 -4.48 -10.65
CA GLY A 343 19.75 -5.29 -9.63
C GLY A 343 19.89 -6.76 -10.05
N GLN A 344 19.39 -7.66 -9.20
CA GLN A 344 19.42 -9.12 -9.44
C GLN A 344 18.10 -9.67 -9.99
N LEU A 345 17.09 -8.83 -10.26
CA LEU A 345 15.73 -9.28 -10.61
C LEU A 345 15.68 -10.18 -11.85
N GLY A 346 16.58 -9.99 -12.82
CA GLY A 346 16.68 -10.87 -13.99
C GLY A 346 17.06 -12.30 -13.61
N GLU A 347 18.12 -12.46 -12.82
CA GLU A 347 18.57 -13.77 -12.33
C GLU A 347 17.52 -14.42 -11.41
N GLU A 348 16.84 -13.63 -10.58
CA GLU A 348 15.77 -14.11 -9.70
C GLU A 348 14.52 -14.54 -10.47
N ALA A 349 14.15 -13.82 -11.53
CA ALA A 349 13.04 -14.16 -12.43
C ALA A 349 13.30 -15.48 -13.16
N ASP A 350 14.49 -15.66 -13.74
CA ASP A 350 14.86 -16.92 -14.42
C ASP A 350 14.89 -18.11 -13.45
N GLN A 351 15.40 -17.91 -12.23
CA GLN A 351 15.38 -18.92 -11.16
C GLN A 351 13.98 -19.25 -10.66
N LEU A 352 13.05 -18.28 -10.62
CA LEU A 352 11.66 -18.53 -10.27
C LEU A 352 10.94 -19.27 -11.40
N ARG A 353 11.09 -18.81 -12.64
CA ARG A 353 10.52 -19.46 -13.83
C ARG A 353 10.92 -20.93 -13.91
N THR A 354 12.22 -21.23 -13.79
CA THR A 354 12.73 -22.61 -13.79
C THR A 354 12.07 -23.50 -12.72
N ARG A 355 11.77 -22.95 -11.54
CA ARG A 355 11.06 -23.67 -10.47
C ARG A 355 9.58 -23.88 -10.76
N LEU A 356 8.91 -22.89 -11.37
CA LEU A 356 7.50 -22.98 -11.78
C LEU A 356 7.31 -23.95 -12.95
N ASP A 357 8.16 -23.89 -13.96
CA ASP A 357 8.20 -24.83 -15.09
C ASP A 357 8.37 -26.27 -14.56
N ALA A 358 9.32 -26.48 -13.64
CA ALA A 358 9.54 -27.79 -13.02
C ALA A 358 8.34 -28.27 -12.20
N ALA A 359 7.71 -27.41 -11.39
CA ALA A 359 6.52 -27.77 -10.62
C ALA A 359 5.31 -28.12 -11.52
N THR A 360 5.07 -27.31 -12.56
CA THR A 360 4.03 -27.52 -13.57
C THR A 360 4.26 -28.81 -14.37
N SER A 361 5.52 -29.19 -14.61
CA SER A 361 5.85 -30.42 -15.35
C SER A 361 5.44 -31.71 -14.64
N VAL A 362 5.24 -31.69 -13.32
CA VAL A 362 4.96 -32.89 -12.49
C VAL A 362 3.46 -33.23 -12.41
N ASP A 363 2.56 -32.28 -12.64
CA ASP A 363 1.11 -32.52 -12.63
C ASP A 363 0.47 -32.16 -13.98
N ASP A 364 -0.09 -33.18 -14.64
CA ASP A 364 -0.74 -33.05 -15.96
C ASP A 364 -1.94 -32.07 -15.93
N ASN A 365 -2.65 -31.95 -14.79
CA ASN A 365 -3.77 -31.02 -14.68
C ASN A 365 -3.28 -29.56 -14.65
N THR A 366 -2.26 -29.28 -13.85
CA THR A 366 -1.60 -27.96 -13.77
C THR A 366 -1.00 -27.60 -15.13
N ARG A 367 -0.36 -28.55 -15.83
CA ARG A 367 0.16 -28.31 -17.19
C ARG A 367 -0.95 -27.94 -18.17
N ALA A 368 -2.01 -28.75 -18.26
CA ALA A 368 -3.15 -28.49 -19.13
C ALA A 368 -3.93 -27.20 -18.75
N TYR A 369 -3.80 -26.74 -17.50
CA TYR A 369 -4.32 -25.44 -17.08
C TYR A 369 -3.44 -24.28 -17.58
N VAL A 370 -2.12 -24.36 -17.41
CA VAL A 370 -1.18 -23.36 -17.93
C VAL A 370 -1.27 -23.24 -19.46
N GLU A 371 -1.30 -24.37 -20.19
CA GLU A 371 -1.48 -24.41 -21.65
C GLU A 371 -2.79 -23.71 -22.10
N ARG A 372 -3.85 -23.77 -21.29
CA ARG A 372 -5.11 -23.03 -21.56
C ARG A 372 -4.93 -21.52 -21.38
N LEU A 373 -4.23 -21.09 -20.35
CA LEU A 373 -3.94 -19.68 -20.11
C LEU A 373 -3.02 -19.11 -21.21
N GLU A 374 -2.06 -19.91 -21.69
CA GLU A 374 -1.25 -19.59 -22.87
C GLU A 374 -2.11 -19.35 -24.11
N SER A 375 -3.02 -20.27 -24.46
CA SER A 375 -3.95 -20.11 -25.59
C SER A 375 -4.84 -18.86 -25.45
N MET A 376 -5.30 -18.50 -24.25
CA MET A 376 -6.06 -17.26 -24.03
C MET A 376 -5.24 -16.00 -24.31
N VAL A 377 -4.00 -15.95 -23.84
CA VAL A 377 -3.09 -14.80 -24.04
C VAL A 377 -2.63 -14.71 -25.50
N ASP A 378 -2.24 -15.82 -26.11
CA ASP A 378 -1.72 -15.88 -27.48
C ASP A 378 -2.80 -15.55 -28.53
N GLU A 379 -4.09 -15.73 -28.20
CA GLU A 379 -5.24 -15.33 -29.03
C GLU A 379 -5.68 -13.85 -28.83
N GLU A 380 -4.92 -13.04 -28.08
CA GLU A 380 -5.26 -11.68 -27.64
C GLU A 380 -6.66 -11.58 -26.97
N ARG A 381 -7.17 -12.68 -26.39
CA ARG A 381 -8.39 -12.64 -25.58
C ARG A 381 -8.09 -12.03 -24.22
N LEU A 382 -8.11 -10.70 -24.18
CA LEU A 382 -8.23 -9.96 -22.91
C LEU A 382 -9.45 -10.52 -22.15
N PRO A 383 -9.30 -10.92 -20.88
CA PRO A 383 -10.42 -11.38 -20.09
C PRO A 383 -11.48 -10.28 -20.00
N ALA A 384 -12.75 -10.68 -20.04
CA ALA A 384 -13.84 -9.73 -19.86
C ALA A 384 -13.75 -9.11 -18.46
N GLY A 385 -14.28 -7.89 -18.28
CA GLY A 385 -14.23 -7.20 -16.97
C GLY A 385 -14.77 -8.05 -15.81
N ASP A 386 -15.77 -8.90 -16.09
CA ASP A 386 -16.38 -9.82 -15.12
C ASP A 386 -15.48 -11.00 -14.72
N GLU A 387 -14.59 -11.45 -15.61
CA GLU A 387 -13.58 -12.49 -15.33
C GLU A 387 -12.50 -11.91 -14.42
N LEU A 388 -11.99 -10.71 -14.74
CA LEU A 388 -11.02 -9.99 -13.91
C LEU A 388 -11.58 -9.68 -12.51
N ILE A 389 -12.86 -9.31 -12.38
CA ILE A 389 -13.54 -9.15 -11.08
C ILE A 389 -13.52 -10.47 -10.30
N SER A 390 -13.89 -11.58 -10.95
CA SER A 390 -14.00 -12.89 -10.30
C SER A 390 -12.66 -13.38 -9.76
N GLU A 391 -11.57 -13.14 -10.49
CA GLU A 391 -10.20 -13.49 -10.10
C GLU A 391 -9.70 -12.65 -8.93
N ILE A 392 -9.93 -11.32 -8.97
CA ILE A 392 -9.67 -10.42 -7.87
C ILE A 392 -10.44 -10.89 -6.63
N GLU A 393 -11.76 -11.09 -6.70
CA GLU A 393 -12.58 -11.56 -5.57
C GLU A 393 -12.22 -12.96 -5.04
N GLN A 394 -11.61 -13.82 -5.87
CA GLN A 394 -11.15 -15.13 -5.43
C GLN A 394 -9.88 -15.01 -4.59
N PHE A 395 -8.82 -14.38 -5.11
CA PHE A 395 -7.56 -14.20 -4.39
C PHE A 395 -7.75 -13.47 -3.05
N LEU A 396 -8.65 -12.50 -3.01
CA LEU A 396 -8.94 -11.71 -1.80
C LEU A 396 -9.61 -12.52 -0.69
N ARG A 397 -10.35 -13.59 -1.02
CA ARG A 397 -10.88 -14.53 0.00
C ARG A 397 -9.77 -15.36 0.64
N ASP A 398 -8.76 -15.70 -0.13
CA ASP A 398 -7.63 -16.52 0.34
C ASP A 398 -6.70 -15.66 1.23
N GLN A 399 -6.37 -14.44 0.82
CA GLN A 399 -5.68 -13.44 1.67
C GLN A 399 -6.45 -13.13 2.96
N GLY A 400 -7.77 -12.95 2.87
CA GLY A 400 -8.63 -12.60 4.01
C GLY A 400 -8.80 -13.70 5.08
N THR A 401 -8.36 -14.94 4.81
CA THR A 401 -8.49 -16.05 5.76
C THR A 401 -7.22 -16.37 6.56
N GLU A 402 -6.04 -15.97 6.10
CA GLU A 402 -4.79 -16.18 6.86
C GLU A 402 -4.68 -15.25 8.10
N GLY A 403 -5.41 -14.13 8.12
CA GLY A 403 -5.46 -13.19 9.25
C GLY A 403 -6.32 -13.61 10.44
N ARG A 404 -7.01 -14.76 10.40
CA ARG A 404 -7.96 -15.17 11.45
C ARG A 404 -7.45 -16.42 12.20
N PRO A 405 -6.90 -16.28 13.42
CA PRO A 405 -6.54 -17.46 14.22
C PRO A 405 -7.80 -18.30 14.45
N ARG A 406 -7.71 -19.61 14.15
CA ARG A 406 -8.78 -20.56 14.50
C ARG A 406 -8.92 -20.57 16.02
N ALA A 407 -10.13 -20.27 16.48
CA ALA A 407 -10.51 -20.22 17.89
C ALA A 407 -10.59 -21.62 18.52
#